data_AF-L9LUG1-F1
#
_entry.id   AF-L9LUG1-F1
#
_cell.length_a   1.000
_cell.length_b   1.000
_cell.length_c   1.000
_cell.angle_alpha   90.00
_cell.angle_beta   90.00
_cell.angle_gamma   90.00
#
_symmetry.space_group_name_H-M   'P 1'
#
loop_
_entity.id
_entity.type
_entity.pdbx_description
1 polymer ?
#
loop_
_entity_poly.entity_id
_entity_poly.type
_entity_poly.pdbx_seq_one_letter_code
_entity_poly.pdbx_strand_id
1 'polypeptide(L)'
;MLGGINIYQYAPNPIEWIDPYGLSACPIKVDIVRYKKDKVTPLAGSYTSGVNRAWALEKQLVTLTGYGTTNWTEAQKTELKTTGKVKGYTGHHINNAASAPEWEGDPRNIVFLTNSPNGGEHKNGLQGHRNSQTETTGKWTNPTTGRLIDRAEMMRQYNLAKDKMDKKGCKL
;
A
#
# COMPACT_ATOMS: atom_id res chain seq x y z
N MET A 1 19.97 55.65 2.54
CA MET A 1 18.68 55.68 3.26
C MET A 1 17.58 55.83 2.21
N LEU A 2 16.61 54.88 2.21
CA LEU A 2 15.17 54.97 1.84
C LEU A 2 14.79 55.81 0.60
N GLY A 3 14.00 55.37 -0.38
CA GLY A 3 13.04 54.27 -0.56
C GLY A 3 12.33 54.51 -1.91
N GLY A 4 11.52 53.63 -2.48
CA GLY A 4 11.03 52.33 -2.04
C GLY A 4 10.57 51.54 -3.28
N ILE A 5 10.49 50.23 -3.11
CA ILE A 5 9.91 49.32 -4.11
C ILE A 5 8.42 49.62 -4.15
N ASN A 6 7.93 50.07 -5.31
CA ASN A 6 6.50 50.24 -5.55
C ASN A 6 5.84 48.84 -5.52
N ILE A 7 5.01 48.60 -4.50
CA ILE A 7 4.35 47.32 -4.23
C ILE A 7 3.14 47.11 -5.17
N TYR A 8 2.79 48.11 -5.99
CA TYR A 8 1.66 48.05 -6.92
C TYR A 8 2.09 47.94 -8.38
N GLN A 9 3.05 47.06 -8.66
CA GLN A 9 3.19 46.59 -10.03
C GLN A 9 1.99 45.66 -10.31
N TYR A 10 1.01 46.20 -11.02
CA TYR A 10 -0.10 45.47 -11.62
C TYR A 10 0.47 44.20 -12.27
N ALA A 11 0.16 43.03 -11.71
CA ALA A 11 0.32 41.78 -12.44
C ALA A 11 -0.70 41.85 -13.59
N PRO A 12 -0.27 41.92 -14.86
CA PRO A 12 -1.22 41.78 -15.94
C PRO A 12 -1.77 40.35 -15.85
N ASN A 13 -3.04 40.25 -15.43
CA ASN A 13 -3.99 39.23 -15.84
C ASN A 13 -3.59 37.80 -15.38
N PRO A 14 -4.09 37.29 -14.24
CA PRO A 14 -3.69 35.98 -13.69
C PRO A 14 -4.28 34.76 -14.42
N ILE A 15 -4.87 34.91 -15.60
CA ILE A 15 -5.68 33.87 -16.26
C ILE A 15 -4.94 33.05 -17.33
N GLU A 16 -3.72 33.40 -17.73
CA GLU A 16 -3.08 32.76 -18.90
C GLU A 16 -1.67 32.21 -18.65
N TRP A 17 -1.37 31.76 -17.43
CA TRP A 17 -0.33 30.73 -17.28
C TRP A 17 -0.96 29.35 -17.53
N ILE A 18 -1.42 29.15 -18.77
CA ILE A 18 -1.45 27.81 -19.36
C ILE A 18 0.02 27.41 -19.49
N ASP A 19 0.44 26.39 -18.74
CA ASP A 19 1.72 25.69 -18.95
C ASP A 19 1.71 25.10 -20.37
N PRO A 20 2.45 25.65 -21.35
CA PRO A 20 2.42 25.20 -22.73
C PRO A 20 3.06 23.82 -22.92
N TYR A 21 3.76 23.31 -21.91
CA TYR A 21 4.50 22.05 -21.99
C TYR A 21 3.82 20.91 -21.24
N GLY A 22 2.85 21.18 -20.36
CA GLY A 22 2.13 20.14 -19.60
C GLY A 22 3.07 19.20 -18.85
N LEU A 23 4.26 19.69 -18.44
CA LEU A 23 5.32 18.90 -17.80
C LEU A 23 5.14 18.81 -16.28
N SER A 24 4.03 19.33 -15.74
CA SER A 24 3.57 18.83 -14.46
C SER A 24 3.29 17.33 -14.63
N ALA A 25 4.27 16.50 -14.27
CA ALA A 25 4.07 15.07 -14.13
C ALA A 25 2.76 14.90 -13.38
N CYS A 26 1.80 14.19 -13.95
CA CYS A 26 0.55 13.89 -13.27
C CYS A 26 0.80 12.60 -12.47
N PRO A 27 1.29 12.62 -11.22
CA PRO A 27 1.51 11.36 -10.51
C PRO A 27 0.15 10.72 -10.19
N ILE A 28 -0.10 9.53 -10.74
CA ILE A 28 -1.20 8.69 -10.28
C ILE A 28 -0.79 8.07 -8.95
N LYS A 29 -1.35 8.61 -7.87
CA LYS A 29 -1.27 7.99 -6.55
C LYS A 29 -2.55 7.20 -6.31
N VAL A 30 -2.41 5.93 -5.96
CA VAL A 30 -3.52 5.08 -5.53
C VAL A 30 -3.37 4.80 -4.05
N ASP A 31 -4.41 5.16 -3.30
CA ASP A 31 -4.47 4.87 -1.87
C ASP A 31 -4.66 3.38 -1.61
N ILE A 32 -4.25 2.91 -0.42
CA ILE A 32 -4.44 1.52 -0.04
C ILE A 32 -5.94 1.22 0.10
N VAL A 33 -6.45 0.34 -0.76
CA VAL A 33 -7.84 -0.11 -0.72
C VAL A 33 -8.03 -1.11 0.42
N ARG A 34 -8.95 -0.80 1.33
CA ARG A 34 -9.26 -1.63 2.49
C ARG A 34 -10.74 -1.97 2.60
N TYR A 35 -11.03 -3.25 2.87
CA TYR A 35 -12.40 -3.75 3.03
C TYR A 35 -12.67 -4.31 4.41
N LYS A 36 -13.95 -4.25 4.83
CA LYS A 36 -14.46 -5.08 5.90
C LYS A 36 -14.83 -6.46 5.33
N LYS A 37 -14.77 -7.51 6.17
CA LYS A 37 -15.04 -8.91 5.76
C LYS A 37 -16.44 -9.10 5.16
N ASP A 38 -17.44 -8.32 5.58
CA ASP A 38 -18.82 -8.38 5.09
C ASP A 38 -19.02 -7.86 3.66
N LYS A 39 -18.00 -7.22 3.06
CA LYS A 39 -18.11 -6.58 1.73
C LYS A 39 -17.63 -7.43 0.57
N VAL A 40 -16.94 -8.54 0.85
CA VAL A 40 -16.31 -9.36 -0.18
C VAL A 40 -16.40 -10.84 0.16
N THR A 41 -16.46 -11.70 -0.86
CA THR A 41 -16.48 -13.16 -0.68
C THR A 41 -15.05 -13.67 -0.49
N PRO A 42 -14.78 -14.50 0.53
CA PRO A 42 -13.44 -15.01 0.80
C PRO A 42 -12.96 -15.99 -0.29
N LEU A 43 -11.66 -15.95 -0.56
CA LEU A 43 -10.98 -16.93 -1.39
C LEU A 43 -10.39 -18.06 -0.55
N ALA A 44 -10.94 -19.26 -0.69
CA ALA A 44 -10.49 -20.44 0.05
C ALA A 44 -9.02 -20.81 -0.23
N GLY A 45 -8.40 -21.45 0.77
CA GLY A 45 -7.04 -21.98 0.71
C GLY A 45 -6.40 -22.02 2.09
N SER A 46 -5.14 -22.46 2.14
CA SER A 46 -4.33 -22.44 3.37
C SER A 46 -3.57 -21.13 3.54
N TYR A 47 -3.04 -20.89 4.74
CA TYR A 47 -2.13 -19.77 5.01
C TYR A 47 -1.03 -19.61 3.94
N THR A 48 -0.35 -20.70 3.57
CA THR A 48 0.71 -20.68 2.56
C THR A 48 0.21 -20.20 1.20
N SER A 49 -1.00 -20.61 0.81
CA SER A 49 -1.63 -20.14 -0.43
C SER A 49 -1.94 -18.65 -0.37
N GLY A 50 -2.47 -18.16 0.75
CA GLY A 50 -2.75 -16.74 0.97
C GLY A 50 -1.50 -15.87 0.88
N VAL A 51 -0.42 -16.29 1.56
CA VAL A 51 0.87 -15.59 1.52
C VAL A 51 1.47 -15.57 0.12
N ASN A 52 1.46 -16.69 -0.60
CA ASN A 52 2.01 -16.76 -1.95
C ASN A 52 1.21 -15.89 -2.93
N ARG A 53 -0.13 -15.92 -2.86
CA ARG A 53 -1.00 -15.04 -3.65
C ARG A 53 -0.75 -13.57 -3.32
N ALA A 54 -0.61 -13.22 -2.03
CA ALA A 54 -0.36 -11.86 -1.60
C ALA A 54 0.98 -11.32 -2.14
N TRP A 55 2.05 -12.11 -2.09
CA TRP A 55 3.35 -11.73 -2.66
C TRP A 55 3.29 -11.55 -4.18
N ALA A 56 2.58 -12.43 -4.89
CA ALA A 56 2.40 -12.32 -6.33
C ALA A 56 1.67 -11.02 -6.71
N LEU A 57 0.57 -10.71 -6.00
CA LEU A 57 -0.17 -9.46 -6.19
C LEU A 57 0.64 -8.22 -5.80
N GLU A 58 1.46 -8.29 -4.75
CA GLU A 58 2.33 -7.19 -4.35
C GLU A 58 3.39 -6.90 -5.41
N LYS A 59 4.01 -7.93 -5.98
CA LYS A 59 4.94 -7.79 -7.11
C LYS A 59 4.27 -7.14 -8.32
N GLN A 60 3.05 -7.57 -8.67
CA GLN A 60 2.29 -6.98 -9.77
C GLN A 60 1.97 -5.51 -9.51
N LEU A 61 1.48 -5.19 -8.30
CA LEU A 61 1.15 -3.83 -7.88
C LEU A 61 2.37 -2.90 -7.95
N VAL A 62 3.52 -3.34 -7.42
CA VAL A 62 4.77 -2.56 -7.42
C VAL A 62 5.36 -2.43 -8.83
N THR A 63 5.19 -3.44 -9.68
CA THR A 63 5.57 -3.37 -11.10
C THR A 63 4.72 -2.37 -11.85
N LEU A 64 3.41 -2.38 -11.63
CA LEU A 64 2.45 -1.55 -12.35
C LEU A 64 2.49 -0.09 -11.91
N THR A 65 2.52 0.14 -10.59
CA THR A 65 2.25 1.47 -10.01
C THR A 65 3.50 2.15 -9.45
N GLY A 66 4.57 1.39 -9.19
CA GLY A 66 5.73 1.87 -8.42
C GLY A 66 5.49 1.98 -6.91
N TYR A 67 4.27 1.70 -6.44
CA TYR A 67 3.85 1.70 -5.04
C TYR A 67 3.45 0.30 -4.58
N GLY A 68 3.52 0.05 -3.27
CA GLY A 68 3.11 -1.21 -2.65
C GLY A 68 2.18 -0.99 -1.46
N THR A 69 1.77 -2.08 -0.82
CA THR A 69 0.99 -2.04 0.43
C THR A 69 1.86 -1.76 1.66
N THR A 70 3.16 -1.98 1.53
CA THR A 70 4.21 -1.59 2.47
C THR A 70 5.05 -0.47 1.87
N ASN A 71 5.65 0.37 2.72
CA ASN A 71 6.56 1.43 2.28
C ASN A 71 7.93 0.87 1.88
N TRP A 72 7.99 0.17 0.75
CA TRP A 72 9.20 -0.42 0.21
C TRP A 72 10.22 0.65 -0.20
N THR A 73 11.48 0.48 0.19
CA THR A 73 12.59 1.24 -0.40
C THR A 73 12.80 0.83 -1.85
N GLU A 74 13.48 1.65 -2.65
CA GLU A 74 13.75 1.31 -4.07
C GLU A 74 14.55 0.00 -4.23
N ALA A 75 15.47 -0.27 -3.30
CA ALA A 75 16.19 -1.54 -3.25
C ALA A 75 15.23 -2.72 -2.98
N GLN A 76 14.29 -2.58 -2.03
CA GLN A 76 13.29 -3.60 -1.73
C GLN A 76 12.29 -3.79 -2.88
N LYS A 77 11.88 -2.72 -3.56
CA LYS A 77 11.06 -2.82 -4.78
C LYS A 77 11.78 -3.60 -5.87
N THR A 78 13.07 -3.36 -6.04
CA THR A 78 13.91 -4.10 -6.99
C THR A 78 14.02 -5.57 -6.61
N GLU A 79 14.29 -5.87 -5.34
CA GLU A 79 14.33 -7.23 -4.81
C GLU A 79 13.00 -7.96 -5.03
N LEU A 80 11.88 -7.30 -4.74
CA LEU A 80 10.54 -7.83 -4.94
C LEU A 80 10.25 -8.14 -6.41
N LYS A 81 10.63 -7.22 -7.33
CA LYS A 81 10.45 -7.43 -8.78
C LYS A 81 11.30 -8.60 -9.29
N THR A 82 12.51 -8.77 -8.77
CA THR A 82 13.43 -9.83 -9.20
C THR A 82 13.05 -11.19 -8.60
N THR A 83 12.90 -11.27 -7.28
CA THR A 83 12.76 -12.55 -6.56
C THR A 83 11.31 -12.93 -6.26
N GLY A 84 10.40 -11.96 -6.26
CA GLY A 84 9.00 -12.15 -5.87
C GLY A 84 8.72 -11.99 -4.38
N LYS A 85 9.74 -11.78 -3.53
CA LYS A 85 9.60 -11.51 -2.09
C LYS A 85 10.65 -10.48 -1.64
N VAL A 86 10.53 -9.98 -0.42
CA VAL A 86 11.54 -9.10 0.21
C VAL A 86 12.08 -9.79 1.45
N LYS A 87 13.41 -9.94 1.54
CA LYS A 87 14.06 -10.56 2.68
C LYS A 87 13.76 -9.80 3.97
N GLY A 88 13.50 -10.55 5.05
CA GLY A 88 13.18 -10.00 6.36
C GLY A 88 11.69 -9.71 6.60
N TYR A 89 10.86 -9.82 5.56
CA TYR A 89 9.41 -9.66 5.66
C TYR A 89 8.69 -11.00 5.56
N THR A 90 7.64 -11.16 6.36
CA THR A 90 6.73 -12.32 6.30
C THR A 90 5.30 -11.85 6.16
N GLY A 91 4.48 -12.66 5.50
CA GLY A 91 3.03 -12.46 5.50
C GLY A 91 2.45 -12.81 6.87
N HIS A 92 1.72 -11.88 7.46
CA HIS A 92 1.00 -12.03 8.72
C HIS A 92 -0.50 -11.93 8.44
N HIS A 93 -1.31 -12.75 9.11
CA HIS A 93 -2.76 -12.66 9.01
C HIS A 93 -3.26 -11.38 9.68
N ILE A 94 -4.05 -10.58 8.94
CA ILE A 94 -4.69 -9.36 9.49
C ILE A 94 -5.79 -9.76 10.48
N ASN A 95 -6.57 -10.77 10.12
CA ASN A 95 -7.59 -11.39 10.97
C ASN A 95 -7.16 -12.83 11.25
N ASN A 96 -7.10 -13.19 12.52
CA ASN A 96 -6.69 -14.52 12.96
C ASN A 96 -7.51 -15.63 12.30
N ALA A 97 -6.85 -16.67 11.78
CA ALA A 97 -7.48 -17.84 11.18
C ALA A 97 -8.47 -18.55 12.13
N ALA A 98 -8.22 -18.54 13.44
CA ALA A 98 -9.14 -19.15 14.40
C ALA A 98 -10.51 -18.46 14.47
N SER A 99 -10.56 -17.13 14.25
CA SER A 99 -11.81 -16.34 14.30
C SER A 99 -12.35 -15.97 12.91
N ALA A 100 -11.61 -16.30 11.86
CA ALA A 100 -11.94 -16.01 10.46
C ALA A 100 -11.40 -17.10 9.53
N PRO A 101 -11.74 -18.39 9.75
CA PRO A 101 -11.14 -19.52 9.03
C PRO A 101 -11.38 -19.45 7.51
N GLU A 102 -12.51 -18.88 7.09
CA GLU A 102 -12.83 -18.70 5.67
C GLU A 102 -11.82 -17.78 4.95
N TRP A 103 -11.09 -16.94 5.69
CA TRP A 103 -10.10 -15.99 5.15
C TRP A 103 -8.65 -16.50 5.21
N GLU A 104 -8.42 -17.74 5.62
CA GLU A 104 -7.06 -18.25 5.87
C GLU A 104 -6.17 -18.18 4.62
N GLY A 105 -6.71 -18.58 3.47
CA GLY A 105 -6.04 -18.55 2.17
C GLY A 105 -6.28 -17.31 1.33
N ASP A 106 -6.98 -16.31 1.86
CA ASP A 106 -7.30 -15.10 1.12
C ASP A 106 -6.11 -14.12 1.17
N PRO A 107 -5.56 -13.69 0.02
CA PRO A 107 -4.41 -12.77 0.01
C PRO A 107 -4.73 -11.39 0.60
N ARG A 108 -6.00 -11.01 0.67
CA ARG A 108 -6.43 -9.74 1.27
C ARG A 108 -6.37 -9.77 2.78
N ASN A 109 -6.32 -10.96 3.38
CA ASN A 109 -6.10 -11.15 4.80
C ASN A 109 -4.61 -11.21 5.16
N ILE A 110 -3.69 -10.81 4.26
CA ILE A 110 -2.24 -10.85 4.48
C ILE A 110 -1.63 -9.43 4.43
N VAL A 111 -0.94 -9.06 5.51
CA VAL A 111 -0.07 -7.89 5.61
C VAL A 111 1.40 -8.33 5.72
N PHE A 112 2.34 -7.57 5.16
CA PHE A 112 3.77 -7.89 5.28
C PHE A 112 4.39 -7.14 6.45
N LEU A 113 4.97 -7.87 7.40
CA LEU A 113 5.61 -7.31 8.59
C LEU A 113 7.06 -7.78 8.69
N THR A 114 7.90 -6.93 9.27
CA THR A 114 9.32 -7.23 9.52
C THR A 114 9.48 -8.22 10.68
N ASN A 115 10.48 -9.10 10.61
CA ASN A 115 10.85 -10.02 11.70
C ASN A 115 12.13 -9.63 12.45
N SER A 116 12.75 -8.50 12.10
CA SER A 116 14.09 -8.14 12.57
C SER A 116 14.20 -6.71 13.10
N PRO A 117 15.01 -6.46 14.16
CA PRO A 117 15.49 -7.42 15.16
C PRO A 117 14.40 -7.81 16.19
N ASN A 118 14.56 -8.94 16.89
CA ASN A 118 13.64 -9.42 17.95
C ASN A 118 12.17 -9.64 17.53
N GLY A 119 11.94 -10.14 16.32
CA GLY A 119 10.60 -10.37 15.78
C GLY A 119 9.96 -9.14 15.13
N GLY A 120 10.66 -7.99 15.11
CA GLY A 120 10.27 -6.79 14.37
C GLY A 120 8.83 -6.35 14.62
N GLU A 121 8.19 -5.80 13.59
CA GLU A 121 6.78 -5.42 13.62
C GLU A 121 5.84 -6.61 13.70
N HIS A 122 6.27 -7.79 13.24
CA HIS A 122 5.45 -9.00 13.29
C HIS A 122 5.14 -9.39 14.75
N LYS A 123 6.13 -9.27 15.63
CA LYS A 123 5.97 -9.52 17.06
C LYS A 123 5.49 -8.28 17.82
N ASN A 124 6.11 -7.13 17.56
CA ASN A 124 6.01 -5.95 18.42
C ASN A 124 5.15 -4.82 17.83
N GLY A 125 4.67 -4.95 16.60
CA GLY A 125 3.86 -3.95 15.90
C GLY A 125 2.37 -4.08 16.20
N LEU A 126 1.64 -2.98 16.06
CA LEU A 126 0.17 -2.93 16.26
C LEU A 126 -0.62 -3.80 15.28
N GLN A 127 -0.04 -4.07 14.10
CA GLN A 127 -0.62 -4.96 13.09
C GLN A 127 -0.13 -6.42 13.25
N GLY A 128 0.79 -6.66 14.18
CA GLY A 128 1.30 -7.97 14.53
C GLY A 128 0.80 -8.40 15.91
N HIS A 129 1.62 -9.14 16.65
CA HIS A 129 1.23 -9.73 17.93
C HIS A 129 1.41 -8.83 19.16
N ARG A 130 1.49 -7.51 18.98
CA ARG A 130 1.44 -6.57 20.11
C ARG A 130 0.03 -6.55 20.65
N ASN A 131 -0.15 -6.91 21.92
CA ASN A 131 -1.37 -6.54 22.61
C ASN A 131 -1.15 -5.18 23.30
N SER A 132 -2.21 -4.36 23.36
CA SER A 132 -2.19 -3.10 24.08
C SER A 132 -2.84 -3.18 25.45
N GLN A 133 -3.40 -4.35 25.83
CA GLN A 133 -4.25 -4.52 27.02
C GLN A 133 -3.60 -5.34 28.16
N THR A 134 -2.45 -5.98 27.97
CA THR A 134 -1.74 -6.73 29.02
C THR A 134 -0.22 -6.57 28.88
N GLU A 135 0.52 -6.83 29.96
CA GLU A 135 1.99 -6.73 30.00
C GLU A 135 2.69 -7.73 29.06
N THR A 136 1.96 -8.68 28.46
CA THR A 136 2.52 -9.74 27.61
C THR A 136 2.47 -9.41 26.10
N THR A 137 3.23 -8.38 25.72
CA THR A 137 3.44 -8.00 24.31
C THR A 137 4.24 -9.07 23.55
N GLY A 138 3.87 -9.36 22.30
CA GLY A 138 4.67 -10.20 21.41
C GLY A 138 4.51 -11.72 21.59
N LYS A 139 3.40 -12.17 22.19
CA LYS A 139 3.03 -13.60 22.16
C LYS A 139 2.38 -13.93 20.83
N TRP A 140 2.89 -14.95 20.13
CA TRP A 140 2.37 -15.43 18.85
C TRP A 140 0.90 -15.91 18.89
N THR A 141 0.36 -16.13 20.08
CA THR A 141 -1.04 -16.50 20.32
C THR A 141 -1.99 -15.30 20.36
N ASN A 142 -1.47 -14.07 20.42
CA ASN A 142 -2.30 -12.88 20.49
C ASN A 142 -3.07 -12.72 19.17
N PRO A 143 -4.41 -12.61 19.21
CA PRO A 143 -5.21 -12.49 18.00
C PRO A 143 -5.04 -11.10 17.36
N THR A 144 -5.12 -11.05 16.04
CA THR A 144 -5.18 -9.82 15.26
C THR A 144 -6.54 -9.70 14.57
N THR A 145 -6.98 -8.46 14.37
CA THR A 145 -8.20 -8.11 13.63
C THR A 145 -7.98 -6.80 12.89
N GLY A 146 -8.56 -6.68 11.70
CA GLY A 146 -8.38 -5.48 10.89
C GLY A 146 -9.07 -5.53 9.54
N ARG A 147 -8.97 -4.43 8.81
CA ARG A 147 -9.50 -4.34 7.45
C ARG A 147 -8.58 -5.07 6.47
N LEU A 148 -9.18 -5.87 5.60
CA LEU A 148 -8.51 -6.58 4.51
C LEU A 148 -7.86 -5.59 3.54
N ILE A 149 -6.80 -5.98 2.85
CA ILE A 149 -6.05 -5.16 1.88
C ILE A 149 -6.24 -5.71 0.47
N ASP A 150 -6.83 -4.96 -0.45
CA ASP A 150 -7.12 -5.43 -1.81
C ASP A 150 -6.15 -4.85 -2.85
N ARG A 151 -5.08 -5.61 -3.10
CA ARG A 151 -4.06 -5.29 -4.09
C ARG A 151 -4.60 -5.33 -5.52
N ALA A 152 -5.58 -6.21 -5.81
CA ALA A 152 -6.17 -6.33 -7.14
C ALA A 152 -7.02 -5.09 -7.47
N GLU A 153 -7.81 -4.62 -6.50
CA GLU A 153 -8.58 -3.38 -6.68
C GLU A 153 -7.64 -2.16 -6.81
N MET A 154 -6.55 -2.10 -6.05
CA MET A 154 -5.56 -1.02 -6.22
C MET A 154 -5.02 -0.96 -7.66
N MET A 155 -4.68 -2.11 -8.25
CA MET A 155 -4.26 -2.18 -9.65
C MET A 155 -5.39 -1.76 -10.61
N ARG A 156 -6.64 -2.16 -10.34
CA ARG A 156 -7.80 -1.75 -11.14
C ARG A 156 -8.00 -0.24 -11.11
N GLN A 157 -7.94 0.37 -9.93
CA GLN A 157 -8.08 1.82 -9.76
C GLN A 157 -6.94 2.58 -10.43
N TYR A 158 -5.72 2.06 -10.35
CA TYR A 158 -4.58 2.63 -11.07
C TYR A 158 -4.82 2.67 -12.58
N ASN A 159 -5.23 1.54 -13.17
CA ASN A 159 -5.49 1.46 -14.61
C ASN A 159 -6.64 2.40 -15.02
N LEU A 160 -7.72 2.47 -14.23
CA LEU A 160 -8.82 3.40 -14.51
C LEU A 160 -8.38 4.87 -14.41
N ALA A 161 -7.51 5.20 -13.46
CA ALA A 161 -6.95 6.55 -13.34
C ALA A 161 -6.04 6.87 -14.53
N LYS A 162 -5.21 5.91 -14.95
CA LYS A 162 -4.34 6.01 -16.10
C LYS A 162 -5.13 6.24 -17.39
N ASP A 163 -6.14 5.42 -17.66
CA ASP A 163 -6.99 5.59 -18.84
C ASP A 163 -7.70 6.95 -18.86
N LYS A 164 -8.15 7.44 -17.70
CA LYS A 164 -8.78 8.76 -17.58
C LYS A 164 -7.79 9.89 -17.87
N MET A 165 -6.53 9.72 -17.51
CA MET A 165 -5.49 10.72 -17.73
C MET A 165 -4.98 10.73 -19.16
N ASP A 166 -4.79 9.55 -19.75
CA ASP A 166 -4.44 9.41 -21.17
C ASP A 166 -5.52 10.08 -22.04
N LYS A 167 -6.81 9.90 -21.71
CA LYS A 167 -7.93 10.60 -22.37
C LYS A 167 -7.93 12.11 -22.19
N LYS A 168 -7.33 12.62 -21.12
CA LYS A 168 -7.17 14.06 -20.85
C LYS A 168 -5.90 14.64 -21.48
N GLY A 169 -5.12 13.84 -22.21
CA GLY A 169 -3.88 14.27 -22.84
C GLY A 169 -2.69 14.42 -21.89
N CYS A 170 -2.82 14.02 -20.60
CA CYS A 170 -1.67 13.96 -19.71
C CYS A 170 -0.93 12.64 -19.95
N LYS A 171 0.28 12.70 -20.49
CA LYS A 171 1.15 11.53 -20.69
C LYS A 171 1.96 11.30 -19.41
N LEU A 172 1.93 10.06 -18.91
CA LEU A 172 2.74 9.59 -17.78
C LEU A 172 4.17 9.27 -18.19
#